data_AF-A0AAN6QSS2-F1
#
_entry.id   AF-A0AAN6QSS2-F1
#
_cell.length_a   1.000
_cell.length_b   1.000
_cell.length_c   1.000
_cell.angle_alpha   90.00
_cell.angle_beta   90.00
_cell.angle_gamma   90.00
#
_symmetry.space_group_name_H-M   'P 1'
#
loop_
_entity.id
_entity.type
_entity.pdbx_description
1 polymer ?
#
loop_
_entity_poly.entity_id
_entity_poly.type
_entity_poly.pdbx_seq_one_letter_code
_entity_poly.pdbx_strand_id
1 'polypeptide(L)'
;MWQSWANLSHPRGILGYLGTREVVQDYDAIRTALGYEKTHFLGVSYGSYRAAQYAATFPERVGHFVLDAVVPHGLSIEEQVKYDIIAVNRGLDRADAFCQNNDTCYWHHAGRGSVQAAWSTLLARAANGTLAACDTPVNCTSFIPEWALQATLAGLLGGQPDFPQLLELLAVTYMGNGTALASSSPLTLDQVWSLPIICQDRSKTSLGQSTAWEGVLTFCEY
;
A
#
# COMPACT_ATOMS: atom_id res chain seq x y z
N MET A 1 -10.42 -4.16 -17.29
CA MET A 1 -9.02 -4.64 -17.31
C MET A 1 -8.90 -6.00 -16.63
N TRP A 2 -9.37 -6.16 -15.39
CA TRP A 2 -9.23 -7.37 -14.58
C TRP A 2 -9.85 -8.66 -15.17
N GLN A 3 -11.03 -8.59 -15.81
CA GLN A 3 -11.64 -9.74 -16.50
C GLN A 3 -10.72 -10.34 -17.58
N SER A 4 -9.91 -9.50 -18.23
CA SER A 4 -8.97 -9.96 -19.25
C SER A 4 -7.91 -10.87 -18.65
N TRP A 5 -7.47 -10.63 -17.41
CA TRP A 5 -6.46 -11.46 -16.76
C TRP A 5 -7.03 -12.79 -16.29
N ALA A 6 -8.26 -12.78 -15.77
CA ALA A 6 -8.98 -14.03 -15.49
C ALA A 6 -9.11 -14.89 -16.76
N ASN A 7 -9.50 -14.28 -17.89
CA ASN A 7 -9.67 -14.98 -19.16
C ASN A 7 -8.36 -15.48 -19.78
N LEU A 8 -7.25 -14.78 -19.54
CA LEU A 8 -5.91 -15.14 -20.06
C LEU A 8 -5.10 -16.01 -19.10
N SER A 9 -5.64 -16.33 -17.93
CA SER A 9 -4.95 -17.17 -16.95
C SER A 9 -4.91 -18.64 -17.40
N HIS A 10 -3.75 -19.28 -17.23
CA HIS A 10 -3.53 -20.68 -17.58
C HIS A 10 -2.85 -21.42 -16.41
N PRO A 11 -3.35 -22.61 -16.01
CA PRO A 11 -4.56 -23.26 -16.50
C PRO A 11 -5.83 -22.47 -16.15
N ARG A 12 -6.91 -22.70 -16.91
CA ARG A 12 -8.19 -22.01 -16.64
C ARG A 12 -8.66 -22.34 -15.23
N GLY A 13 -9.01 -21.32 -14.44
CA GLY A 13 -9.41 -21.47 -13.04
C GLY A 13 -8.25 -21.42 -12.04
N ILE A 14 -7.01 -21.21 -12.49
CA ILE A 14 -5.84 -21.10 -11.59
C ILE A 14 -6.00 -19.99 -10.53
N LEU A 15 -6.76 -18.93 -10.84
CA LEU A 15 -7.01 -17.84 -9.90
C LEU A 15 -7.74 -18.28 -8.62
N GLY A 16 -8.36 -19.45 -8.59
CA GLY A 16 -8.97 -20.03 -7.38
C GLY A 16 -8.00 -20.84 -6.50
N TYR A 17 -6.70 -20.86 -6.84
CA TYR A 17 -5.65 -21.63 -6.15
C TYR A 17 -4.40 -20.78 -5.89
N LEU A 18 -4.58 -19.47 -5.73
CA LEU A 18 -3.47 -18.52 -5.47
C LEU A 18 -3.49 -17.98 -4.04
N GLY A 19 -4.46 -18.41 -3.23
CA GLY A 19 -4.62 -17.93 -1.85
C GLY A 19 -3.49 -18.39 -0.93
N THR A 20 -3.45 -17.76 0.24
CA THR A 20 -2.54 -18.12 1.33
C THR A 20 -2.76 -19.55 1.79
N ARG A 21 -3.98 -20.10 1.68
CA ARG A 21 -4.26 -21.50 1.99
C ARG A 21 -3.37 -22.44 1.18
N GLU A 22 -3.29 -22.23 -0.13
CA GLU A 22 -2.49 -23.04 -1.05
C GLU A 22 -0.99 -22.83 -0.77
N VAL A 23 -0.56 -21.56 -0.63
CA VAL A 23 0.84 -21.21 -0.33
C VAL A 23 1.31 -21.85 0.99
N VAL A 24 0.45 -21.98 1.99
CA VAL A 24 0.78 -22.67 3.26
C VAL A 24 1.02 -24.16 3.06
N GLN A 25 0.27 -24.82 2.17
CA GLN A 25 0.55 -26.21 1.80
C GLN A 25 1.89 -26.31 1.07
N ASP A 26 2.19 -25.36 0.18
CA ASP A 26 3.47 -25.32 -0.56
C ASP A 26 4.66 -25.18 0.39
N TYR A 27 4.55 -24.34 1.43
CA TYR A 27 5.59 -24.24 2.46
C TYR A 27 5.85 -25.56 3.17
N ASP A 28 4.82 -26.35 3.46
CA ASP A 28 4.99 -27.66 4.10
C ASP A 28 5.54 -28.72 3.14
N ALA A 29 5.14 -28.67 1.88
CA ALA A 29 5.70 -29.50 0.83
C ALA A 29 7.21 -29.23 0.66
N ILE A 30 7.62 -27.96 0.64
CA ILE A 30 9.02 -27.54 0.60
C ILE A 30 9.76 -28.04 1.84
N ARG A 31 9.21 -27.84 3.05
CA ARG A 31 9.79 -28.38 4.30
C ARG A 31 10.06 -29.88 4.19
N THR A 32 9.08 -30.63 3.70
CA THR A 32 9.19 -32.09 3.53
C THR A 32 10.23 -32.47 2.49
N ALA A 33 10.22 -31.82 1.32
CA ALA A 33 11.16 -32.09 0.23
C ALA A 33 12.62 -31.82 0.63
N LEU A 34 12.84 -30.84 1.52
CA LEU A 34 14.15 -30.50 2.08
C LEU A 34 14.54 -31.37 3.29
N GLY A 35 13.65 -32.25 3.77
CA GLY A 35 13.92 -33.15 4.89
C GLY A 35 13.92 -32.47 6.27
N TYR A 36 13.34 -31.28 6.41
CA TYR A 36 13.26 -30.58 7.70
C TYR A 36 12.08 -31.08 8.54
N GLU A 37 12.28 -31.29 9.84
CA GLU A 37 11.18 -31.62 10.76
C GLU A 37 10.27 -30.41 11.02
N LYS A 38 10.87 -29.22 11.15
CA LYS A 38 10.19 -27.96 11.46
C LYS A 38 10.60 -26.87 10.48
N THR A 39 9.69 -25.93 10.26
CA THR A 39 9.93 -24.71 9.50
C THR A 39 10.38 -23.60 10.44
N HIS A 40 11.34 -22.79 10.01
CA HIS A 40 11.70 -21.53 10.66
C HIS A 40 11.36 -20.39 9.71
N PHE A 41 10.68 -19.36 10.21
CA PHE A 41 10.03 -18.36 9.34
C PHE A 41 10.37 -16.95 9.77
N LEU A 42 10.77 -16.11 8.80
CA LEU A 42 10.76 -14.65 8.93
C LEU A 42 9.60 -14.11 8.06
N GLY A 43 8.50 -13.74 8.71
CA GLY A 43 7.29 -13.24 8.06
C GLY A 43 7.24 -11.72 8.13
N VAL A 44 7.57 -11.05 7.03
CA VAL A 44 7.51 -9.59 6.91
C VAL A 44 6.27 -9.19 6.12
N SER A 45 5.54 -8.17 6.57
CA SER A 45 4.36 -7.65 5.86
C SER A 45 3.35 -8.77 5.61
N TYR A 46 2.88 -8.98 4.38
CA TYR A 46 1.97 -10.07 4.05
C TYR A 46 2.54 -11.47 4.37
N GLY A 47 3.87 -11.62 4.42
CA GLY A 47 4.52 -12.83 4.90
C GLY A 47 4.19 -13.15 6.36
N SER A 48 3.87 -12.16 7.19
CA SER A 48 3.44 -12.40 8.57
C SER A 48 2.09 -13.11 8.64
N TYR A 49 1.17 -12.72 7.74
CA TYR A 49 -0.15 -13.34 7.61
C TYR A 49 0.00 -14.81 7.21
N ARG A 50 0.85 -15.07 6.22
CA ARG A 50 1.13 -16.44 5.76
C ARG A 50 1.82 -17.29 6.83
N ALA A 51 2.80 -16.72 7.54
CA ALA A 51 3.50 -17.41 8.60
C ALA A 51 2.56 -17.77 9.77
N ALA A 52 1.67 -16.85 10.18
CA ALA A 52 0.65 -17.13 11.19
C ALA A 52 -0.32 -18.22 10.71
N GLN A 53 -0.76 -18.20 9.45
CA GLN A 53 -1.60 -19.25 8.88
C GLN A 53 -0.89 -20.61 8.83
N TYR A 54 0.39 -20.64 8.48
CA TYR A 54 1.21 -21.87 8.52
C TYR A 54 1.27 -22.44 9.94
N ALA A 55 1.56 -21.59 10.92
CA ALA A 55 1.63 -22.01 12.32
C ALA A 55 0.29 -22.54 12.85
N ALA A 56 -0.83 -21.93 12.43
CA ALA A 56 -2.16 -22.43 12.78
C ALA A 56 -2.51 -23.76 12.09
N THR A 57 -2.04 -23.97 10.85
CA THR A 57 -2.36 -25.17 10.06
C THR A 57 -1.49 -26.37 10.44
N PHE A 58 -0.22 -26.13 10.75
CA PHE A 58 0.78 -27.16 11.07
C PHE A 58 1.50 -26.88 12.40
N PRO A 59 0.78 -26.81 13.54
CA PRO A 59 1.36 -26.35 14.81
C PRO A 59 2.56 -27.19 15.29
N GLU A 60 2.55 -28.50 15.02
CA GLU A 60 3.65 -29.42 15.39
C GLU A 60 4.92 -29.22 14.55
N ARG A 61 4.83 -28.50 13.43
CA ARG A 61 5.91 -28.30 12.45
C ARG A 61 6.52 -26.89 12.53
N VAL A 62 6.21 -26.16 13.60
CA VAL A 62 6.68 -24.79 13.84
C VAL A 62 7.98 -24.81 14.66
N GLY A 63 9.00 -24.14 14.15
CA GLY A 63 10.26 -23.86 14.83
C GLY A 63 10.31 -22.41 15.34
N HIS A 64 11.30 -21.65 14.88
CA HIS A 64 11.50 -20.24 15.26
C HIS A 64 10.80 -19.33 14.26
N PHE A 65 9.86 -18.51 14.74
CA PHE A 65 9.08 -17.59 13.92
C PHE A 65 9.33 -16.15 14.38
N VAL A 66 9.65 -15.27 13.43
CA VAL A 66 9.73 -13.82 13.63
C VAL A 66 8.72 -13.18 12.68
N LEU A 67 7.78 -12.43 13.25
CA LEU A 67 6.75 -11.73 12.48
C LEU A 67 6.96 -10.23 12.62
N ASP A 68 7.23 -9.55 11.51
CA ASP A 68 7.50 -8.11 11.46
C ASP A 68 6.48 -7.41 10.55
N ALA A 69 6.02 -6.22 10.96
CA ALA A 69 4.91 -5.48 10.35
C ALA A 69 3.64 -6.36 10.18
N VAL A 70 3.12 -6.85 11.30
CA VAL A 70 2.07 -7.89 11.34
C VAL A 70 0.78 -7.45 10.64
N VAL A 71 0.38 -8.20 9.61
CA VAL A 71 -0.94 -8.12 8.98
C VAL A 71 -1.94 -8.98 9.77
N PRO A 72 -3.01 -8.40 10.35
CA PRO A 72 -3.94 -9.12 11.20
C PRO A 72 -4.98 -9.96 10.41
N HIS A 73 -5.22 -11.17 10.91
CA HIS A 73 -6.32 -12.04 10.49
C HIS A 73 -7.59 -11.62 11.23
N GLY A 74 -8.51 -10.93 10.55
CA GLY A 74 -9.80 -10.56 11.13
C GLY A 74 -10.22 -9.11 10.91
N LEU A 75 -9.32 -8.23 10.46
CA LEU A 75 -9.72 -6.92 10.00
C LEU A 75 -10.41 -7.00 8.63
N SER A 76 -11.46 -6.20 8.47
CA SER A 76 -11.98 -5.83 7.16
C SER A 76 -10.98 -4.97 6.39
N ILE A 77 -11.11 -4.92 5.06
CA ILE A 77 -10.32 -4.02 4.21
C ILE A 77 -10.54 -2.56 4.64
N GLU A 78 -11.78 -2.19 4.99
CA GLU A 78 -12.07 -0.83 5.43
C GLU A 78 -11.33 -0.47 6.72
N GLU A 79 -11.29 -1.37 7.69
CA GLU A 79 -10.50 -1.18 8.92
C GLU A 79 -9.01 -1.10 8.62
N GLN A 80 -8.50 -1.97 7.74
CA GLN A 80 -7.10 -1.94 7.33
C GLN A 80 -6.74 -0.58 6.70
N VAL A 81 -7.55 -0.10 5.76
CA VAL A 81 -7.36 1.21 5.12
C VAL A 81 -7.41 2.36 6.14
N LYS A 82 -8.31 2.29 7.13
CA LYS A 82 -8.34 3.28 8.22
C LYS A 82 -7.02 3.32 8.98
N TYR A 83 -6.45 2.15 9.32
CA TYR A 83 -5.15 2.10 9.99
C TYR A 83 -4.01 2.62 9.11
N ASP A 84 -4.02 2.31 7.81
CA ASP A 84 -3.03 2.81 6.86
C ASP A 84 -3.07 4.34 6.76
N ILE A 85 -4.27 4.94 6.69
CA ILE A 85 -4.45 6.40 6.69
C ILE A 85 -3.93 7.01 8.01
N ILE A 86 -4.24 6.41 9.15
CA ILE A 86 -3.72 6.86 10.45
C ILE A 86 -2.18 6.82 10.46
N ALA A 87 -1.57 5.78 9.89
CA ALA A 87 -0.12 5.65 9.81
C ALA A 87 0.52 6.75 8.93
N VAL A 88 -0.06 7.02 7.76
CA VAL A 88 0.38 8.10 6.87
C VAL A 88 0.25 9.46 7.55
N ASN A 89 -0.88 9.74 8.24
CA ASN A 89 -1.07 10.97 9.00
C ASN A 89 -0.01 11.15 10.10
N ARG A 90 0.31 10.08 10.84
CA ARG A 90 1.41 10.12 11.82
C ARG A 90 2.77 10.35 11.15
N GLY A 91 2.97 9.92 9.92
CA GLY A 91 4.14 10.23 9.11
C GLY A 91 4.25 11.74 8.83
N LEU A 92 3.15 12.36 8.40
CA LEU A 92 3.08 13.81 8.22
C LEU A 92 3.30 14.57 9.54
N ASP A 93 2.77 14.10 10.66
CA ASP A 93 3.02 14.71 11.98
C ASP A 93 4.50 14.73 12.35
N ARG A 94 5.23 13.65 12.01
CA ARG A 94 6.67 13.56 12.23
C ARG A 94 7.45 14.47 11.26
N ALA A 95 7.01 14.58 10.01
CA ALA A 95 7.60 15.50 9.05
C ALA A 95 7.40 16.97 9.47
N ASP A 96 6.22 17.32 9.99
CA ASP A 96 5.96 18.64 10.58
C ASP A 96 6.89 18.89 11.76
N ALA A 97 6.99 17.95 12.72
CA ALA A 97 7.90 18.09 13.85
C ALA A 97 9.36 18.27 13.42
N PHE A 98 9.81 17.54 12.40
CA PHE A 98 11.12 17.70 11.80
C PHE A 98 11.30 19.12 11.21
N CYS A 99 10.30 19.60 10.46
CA CYS A 99 10.29 20.96 9.89
C CYS A 99 10.34 22.04 10.97
N GLN A 100 9.57 21.89 12.06
CA GLN A 100 9.56 22.86 13.16
C GLN A 100 10.90 22.92 13.91
N ASN A 101 11.66 21.83 13.92
CA ASN A 101 12.99 21.78 14.52
C ASN A 101 14.12 22.13 13.54
N ASN A 102 13.79 22.56 12.32
CA ASN A 102 14.76 22.95 11.30
C ASN A 102 14.40 24.33 10.74
N ASP A 103 15.19 25.32 11.09
CA ASP A 103 15.08 26.73 10.70
C ASP A 103 15.24 26.98 9.19
N THR A 104 15.77 26.02 8.43
CA THR A 104 15.79 26.10 6.96
C THR A 104 14.54 25.52 6.29
N CYS A 105 13.64 24.89 7.05
CA CYS A 105 12.43 24.32 6.48
C CYS A 105 11.45 25.41 6.02
N TYR A 106 10.86 25.25 4.83
CA TYR A 106 9.94 26.22 4.23
C TYR A 106 8.77 26.63 5.15
N TRP A 107 8.26 25.70 5.96
CA TRP A 107 7.14 25.96 6.87
C TRP A 107 7.55 26.19 8.34
N HIS A 108 8.84 26.34 8.63
CA HIS A 108 9.32 26.54 10.00
C HIS A 108 8.63 27.72 10.71
N HIS A 109 8.57 28.88 10.05
CA HIS A 109 7.94 30.07 10.63
C HIS A 109 6.41 30.07 10.59
N ALA A 110 5.79 29.12 9.88
CA ALA A 110 4.33 28.97 9.87
C ALA A 110 3.81 28.23 11.12
N GLY A 111 4.70 27.63 11.90
CA GLY A 111 4.37 26.96 13.16
C GLY A 111 3.84 25.54 12.97
N ARG A 112 3.64 24.85 14.09
CA ARG A 112 3.19 23.45 14.13
C ARG A 112 1.86 23.26 13.42
N GLY A 113 1.74 22.20 12.62
CA GLY A 113 0.54 21.88 11.84
C GLY A 113 0.55 22.44 10.42
N SER A 114 1.59 23.20 10.06
CA SER A 114 1.68 23.89 8.77
C SER A 114 1.88 22.93 7.61
N VAL A 115 2.63 21.83 7.81
CA VAL A 115 2.81 20.80 6.77
C VAL A 115 1.50 20.07 6.48
N GLN A 116 0.69 19.77 7.50
CA GLN A 116 -0.62 19.13 7.35
C GLN A 116 -1.63 20.07 6.67
N ALA A 117 -1.60 21.36 6.98
CA ALA A 117 -2.43 22.37 6.32
C ALA A 117 -2.06 22.52 4.83
N ALA A 118 -0.76 22.50 4.52
CA ALA A 118 -0.27 22.50 3.15
C ALA A 118 -0.74 21.26 2.39
N TRP A 119 -0.60 20.07 2.99
CA TRP A 119 -1.09 18.81 2.41
C TRP A 119 -2.60 18.85 2.12
N SER A 120 -3.41 19.35 3.06
CA SER A 120 -4.86 19.51 2.88
C SER A 120 -5.20 20.44 1.71
N THR A 121 -4.42 21.52 1.55
CA THR A 121 -4.55 22.45 0.42
C THR A 121 -4.20 21.77 -0.91
N LEU A 122 -3.16 20.93 -0.94
CA LEU A 122 -2.78 20.17 -2.13
C LEU A 122 -3.87 19.18 -2.55
N LEU A 123 -4.47 18.45 -1.60
CA LEU A 123 -5.61 17.57 -1.87
C LEU A 123 -6.80 18.35 -2.47
N ALA A 124 -7.15 19.50 -1.89
CA ALA A 124 -8.22 20.34 -2.42
C ALA A 124 -7.92 20.85 -3.85
N ARG A 125 -6.65 21.21 -4.13
CA ARG A 125 -6.22 21.62 -5.47
C ARG A 125 -6.30 20.49 -6.48
N ALA A 126 -5.89 19.27 -6.08
CA ALA A 126 -5.99 18.07 -6.90
C ALA A 126 -7.45 17.70 -7.21
N ALA A 127 -8.32 17.73 -6.19
CA ALA A 127 -9.76 17.47 -6.34
C ALA A 127 -10.43 18.48 -7.29
N ASN A 128 -10.00 19.75 -7.26
CA ASN A 128 -10.49 20.79 -8.16
C ASN A 128 -9.79 20.80 -9.54
N GLY A 129 -8.83 19.91 -9.79
CA GLY A 129 -8.10 19.85 -11.06
C GLY A 129 -7.18 21.05 -11.32
N THR A 130 -6.68 21.71 -10.27
CA THR A 130 -5.87 22.95 -10.35
C THR A 130 -4.39 22.72 -10.03
N LEU A 131 -3.98 21.47 -9.90
CA LEU A 131 -2.61 21.08 -9.62
C LEU A 131 -1.98 20.48 -10.88
N ALA A 132 -1.16 21.27 -11.57
CA ALA A 132 -0.51 20.86 -12.80
C ALA A 132 0.82 20.14 -12.55
N ALA A 133 1.22 19.30 -13.50
CA ALA A 133 2.49 18.62 -13.53
C ALA A 133 3.08 18.65 -14.94
N CYS A 134 4.40 18.76 -15.04
CA CYS A 134 5.13 18.85 -16.29
C CYS A 134 6.38 17.96 -16.25
N ASP A 135 6.41 16.88 -17.03
CA ASP A 135 7.62 16.05 -17.20
C ASP A 135 8.68 16.78 -18.02
N THR A 136 8.24 17.62 -18.96
CA THR A 136 9.07 18.54 -19.73
C THR A 136 8.30 19.85 -19.92
N PRO A 137 8.93 20.96 -20.35
CA PRO A 137 8.22 22.22 -20.64
C PRO A 137 7.08 22.09 -21.67
N VAL A 138 7.04 20.97 -22.41
CA VAL A 138 6.06 20.69 -23.47
C VAL A 138 5.09 19.56 -23.12
N ASN A 139 5.45 18.69 -22.16
CA ASN A 139 4.61 17.57 -21.73
C ASN A 139 4.08 17.86 -20.32
N CYS A 140 2.92 18.51 -20.26
CA CYS A 140 2.25 18.86 -19.01
C CYS A 140 0.84 18.26 -18.95
N THR A 141 0.47 17.75 -17.78
CA THR A 141 -0.92 17.50 -17.42
C THR A 141 -1.48 18.75 -16.73
N SER A 142 -2.72 19.10 -17.08
CA SER A 142 -3.43 20.21 -16.42
C SER A 142 -3.89 19.86 -15.00
N PHE A 143 -3.91 18.57 -14.66
CA PHE A 143 -4.28 18.10 -13.33
C PHE A 143 -3.49 16.83 -12.92
N ILE A 144 -3.32 16.66 -11.60
CA ILE A 144 -2.91 15.43 -10.95
C ILE A 144 -4.14 14.88 -10.21
N PRO A 145 -4.53 13.62 -10.41
CA PRO A 145 -5.66 13.06 -9.69
C PRO A 145 -5.32 12.86 -8.20
N GLU A 146 -6.31 13.06 -7.34
CA GLU A 146 -6.14 12.99 -5.88
C GLU A 146 -5.51 11.66 -5.42
N TRP A 147 -5.94 10.54 -6.00
CA TRP A 147 -5.42 9.21 -5.65
C TRP A 147 -3.91 9.07 -5.94
N ALA A 148 -3.39 9.71 -7.00
CA ALA A 148 -1.98 9.63 -7.34
C ALA A 148 -1.13 10.41 -6.34
N LEU A 149 -1.64 11.57 -5.90
CA LEU A 149 -1.02 12.38 -4.87
C LEU A 149 -0.97 11.60 -3.54
N GLN A 150 -2.10 11.00 -3.12
CA GLN A 150 -2.19 10.18 -1.91
C GLN A 150 -1.27 8.94 -1.97
N ALA A 151 -1.24 8.23 -3.10
CA ALA A 151 -0.38 7.07 -3.28
C ALA A 151 1.11 7.44 -3.22
N THR A 152 1.50 8.55 -3.85
CA THR A 152 2.89 9.02 -3.82
C THR A 152 3.31 9.41 -2.41
N LEU A 153 2.46 10.14 -1.68
CA LEU A 153 2.75 10.48 -0.28
C LEU A 153 2.90 9.23 0.59
N ALA A 154 1.99 8.26 0.46
CA ALA A 154 2.07 7.00 1.20
C ALA A 154 3.38 6.25 0.91
N GLY A 155 3.84 6.26 -0.35
CA GLY A 155 5.12 5.69 -0.74
C GLY A 155 6.32 6.40 -0.10
N LEU A 156 6.36 7.74 -0.14
CA LEU A 156 7.43 8.55 0.45
C LEU A 156 7.51 8.41 1.98
N LEU A 157 6.38 8.16 2.63
CA LEU A 157 6.30 7.94 4.08
C LEU A 157 6.51 6.48 4.49
N GLY A 158 6.60 5.57 3.54
CA GLY A 158 6.81 4.15 3.78
C GLY A 158 8.25 3.80 4.15
N GLY A 159 8.44 2.80 5.01
CA GLY A 159 9.76 2.29 5.38
C GLY A 159 10.59 3.28 6.20
N GLN A 160 11.66 3.80 5.59
CA GLN A 160 12.55 4.79 6.19
C GLN A 160 12.38 6.15 5.47
N PRO A 161 11.45 7.00 5.93
CA PRO A 161 11.13 8.23 5.22
C PRO A 161 12.27 9.26 5.28
N ASP A 162 12.56 9.87 4.14
CA ASP A 162 13.45 11.03 4.03
C ASP A 162 12.63 12.32 4.20
N PHE A 163 12.61 12.86 5.42
CA PHE A 163 11.85 14.08 5.72
C PHE A 163 12.35 15.32 5.00
N PRO A 164 13.67 15.61 4.90
CA PRO A 164 14.17 16.69 4.06
C PRO A 164 13.63 16.63 2.63
N GLN A 165 13.75 15.48 1.97
CA GLN A 165 13.26 15.31 0.60
C GLN A 165 11.75 15.49 0.52
N LEU A 166 10.99 14.83 1.41
CA LEU A 166 9.53 14.95 1.44
C LEU A 166 9.07 16.41 1.57
N LEU A 167 9.67 17.16 2.51
CA LEU A 167 9.28 18.55 2.77
C LEU A 167 9.61 19.45 1.58
N GLU A 168 10.74 19.23 0.90
CA GLU A 168 11.09 19.93 -0.33
C GLU A 168 10.08 19.65 -1.45
N LEU A 169 9.74 18.36 -1.68
CA LEU A 169 8.77 17.97 -2.69
C LEU A 169 7.38 18.55 -2.43
N LEU A 170 6.93 18.53 -1.18
CA LEU A 170 5.67 19.15 -0.79
C LEU A 170 5.71 20.67 -1.01
N ALA A 171 6.82 21.35 -0.68
CA ALA A 171 6.94 22.80 -0.83
C ALA A 171 6.91 23.22 -2.30
N VAL A 172 7.67 22.53 -3.17
CA VAL A 172 7.67 22.75 -4.62
C VAL A 172 6.28 22.52 -5.21
N THR A 173 5.59 21.46 -4.77
CA THR A 173 4.22 21.17 -5.20
C THR A 173 3.24 22.24 -4.72
N TYR A 174 3.40 22.72 -3.48
CA TYR A 174 2.59 23.79 -2.92
C TYR A 174 2.75 25.11 -3.70
N MET A 175 3.97 25.43 -4.14
CA MET A 175 4.24 26.58 -5.03
C MET A 175 3.65 26.43 -6.44
N GLY A 176 3.17 25.23 -6.81
CA GLY A 176 2.43 24.98 -8.03
C GLY A 176 3.11 24.07 -9.04
N ASN A 177 4.30 23.54 -8.73
CA ASN A 177 4.95 22.53 -9.58
C ASN A 177 4.73 21.14 -8.99
N GLY A 178 3.68 20.46 -9.43
CA GLY A 178 3.34 19.13 -8.93
C GLY A 178 4.08 17.97 -9.61
N THR A 179 5.01 18.22 -10.53
CA THR A 179 5.69 17.15 -11.32
C THR A 179 6.22 16.02 -10.45
N ALA A 180 6.91 16.34 -9.36
CA ALA A 180 7.55 15.33 -8.53
C ALA A 180 6.55 14.46 -7.75
N LEU A 181 5.34 14.96 -7.49
CA LEU A 181 4.26 14.22 -6.84
C LEU A 181 3.21 13.67 -7.83
N ALA A 182 3.40 13.93 -9.12
CA ALA A 182 2.52 13.46 -10.18
C ALA A 182 2.84 12.04 -10.65
N SER A 183 3.88 11.41 -10.09
CA SER A 183 4.38 10.13 -10.59
C SER A 183 3.25 9.11 -10.59
N SER A 184 2.83 8.71 -11.80
CA SER A 184 2.02 7.52 -11.98
C SER A 184 3.00 6.36 -12.13
N SER A 185 3.22 5.61 -11.06
CA SER A 185 3.86 4.31 -11.23
C SER A 185 2.89 3.44 -12.05
N PRO A 186 3.30 2.92 -13.23
CA PRO A 186 2.47 1.96 -13.95
C PRO A 186 2.20 0.76 -13.05
N LEU A 187 1.03 0.13 -13.23
CA LEU A 187 0.68 -1.07 -12.47
C LEU A 187 1.80 -2.11 -12.61
N THR A 188 2.36 -2.54 -11.48
CA THR A 188 3.38 -3.59 -11.46
C THR A 188 2.73 -4.97 -11.52
N LEU A 189 3.48 -5.98 -11.96
CA LEU A 189 3.02 -7.37 -11.93
C LEU A 189 2.59 -7.79 -10.51
N ASP A 190 3.28 -7.32 -9.48
CA ASP A 190 2.93 -7.62 -8.08
C ASP A 190 1.57 -7.04 -7.69
N GLN A 191 1.28 -5.80 -8.12
CA GLN A 191 -0.04 -5.19 -7.90
C GLN A 191 -1.14 -5.97 -8.63
N VAL A 192 -0.84 -6.50 -9.81
CA VAL A 192 -1.76 -7.36 -10.57
C VAL A 192 -2.06 -8.67 -9.82
N TRP A 193 -1.03 -9.34 -9.31
CA TRP A 193 -1.16 -10.64 -8.65
C TRP A 193 -1.74 -10.55 -7.23
N SER A 194 -1.66 -9.37 -6.60
CA SER A 194 -2.19 -9.17 -5.26
C SER A 194 -3.72 -9.34 -5.18
N LEU A 195 -4.47 -9.00 -6.24
CA LEU A 195 -5.93 -9.07 -6.20
C LEU A 195 -6.48 -10.49 -6.03
N PRO A 196 -6.10 -11.49 -6.86
CA PRO A 196 -6.57 -12.87 -6.66
C PRO A 196 -6.26 -13.41 -5.26
N ILE A 197 -5.11 -13.04 -4.71
CA ILE A 197 -4.68 -13.46 -3.36
C ILE A 197 -5.63 -12.85 -2.32
N ILE A 198 -5.83 -11.53 -2.36
CA ILE A 198 -6.72 -10.81 -1.42
C ILE A 198 -8.15 -11.35 -1.52
N CYS A 199 -8.66 -11.63 -2.73
CA CYS A 199 -10.00 -12.18 -2.94
C CYS A 199 -10.21 -13.54 -2.28
N GLN A 200 -9.17 -14.37 -2.18
CA GLN A 200 -9.23 -15.70 -1.56
C GLN A 200 -9.02 -15.65 -0.05
N ASP A 201 -8.16 -14.75 0.42
CA ASP A 201 -7.75 -14.70 1.83
C ASP A 201 -8.65 -13.82 2.71
N ARG A 202 -9.54 -13.04 2.10
CA ARG A 202 -10.51 -12.19 2.80
C ARG A 202 -11.94 -12.64 2.46
N SER A 203 -12.81 -12.69 3.47
CA SER A 203 -14.23 -12.99 3.22
C SER A 203 -14.89 -11.86 2.43
N LYS A 204 -15.89 -12.16 1.59
CA LYS A 204 -16.67 -11.14 0.87
C LYS A 204 -17.28 -10.08 1.79
N THR A 205 -17.66 -10.47 3.01
CA THR A 205 -18.17 -9.54 4.04
C THR A 205 -17.09 -8.59 4.59
N SER A 206 -15.82 -9.01 4.56
CA SER A 206 -14.67 -8.21 5.00
C SER A 206 -14.14 -7.25 3.92
N LEU A 207 -14.52 -7.44 2.65
CA LEU A 207 -14.16 -6.54 1.54
C LEU A 207 -14.90 -5.18 1.60
N GLY A 208 -15.88 -5.04 2.49
CA GLY A 208 -16.67 -3.81 2.70
C GLY A 208 -17.83 -3.66 1.70
N GLN A 209 -18.87 -2.92 2.08
CA GLN A 209 -20.03 -2.60 1.22
C GLN A 209 -19.92 -1.23 0.53
N SER A 210 -18.75 -0.61 0.58
CA SER A 210 -18.53 0.71 -0.03
C SER A 210 -18.47 0.60 -1.55
N THR A 211 -19.13 1.53 -2.25
CA THR A 211 -19.11 1.65 -3.72
C THR A 211 -17.69 1.84 -4.27
N ALA A 212 -16.74 2.28 -3.44
CA ALA A 212 -15.32 2.39 -3.83
C ALA A 212 -14.67 1.03 -4.16
N TRP A 213 -15.23 -0.08 -3.67
CA TRP A 213 -14.70 -1.43 -3.86
C TRP A 213 -15.46 -2.27 -4.88
N GLU A 214 -16.52 -1.74 -5.52
CA GLU A 214 -17.35 -2.51 -6.48
C GLU A 214 -16.52 -3.16 -7.59
N GLY A 215 -15.50 -2.48 -8.10
CA GLY A 215 -14.61 -3.04 -9.13
C GLY A 215 -13.75 -4.21 -8.65
N VAL A 216 -13.32 -4.20 -7.39
CA VAL A 216 -12.56 -5.29 -6.77
C VAL A 216 -13.49 -6.43 -6.37
N LEU A 217 -14.67 -6.13 -5.83
CA LEU A 217 -15.71 -7.11 -5.52
C LEU A 217 -16.15 -7.88 -6.77
N THR A 218 -16.38 -7.17 -7.87
CA THR A 218 -16.72 -7.78 -9.18
C THR A 218 -15.59 -8.68 -9.68
N PHE A 219 -14.33 -8.29 -9.44
CA PHE A 219 -13.20 -9.16 -9.77
C PHE A 219 -13.23 -10.43 -8.91
N CYS A 220 -13.45 -10.33 -7.60
CA CYS A 220 -13.51 -11.50 -6.70
C CYS A 220 -14.72 -12.45 -6.95
N GLU A 221 -15.51 -12.24 -8.01
CA GLU A 221 -16.63 -13.10 -8.44
C GLU A 221 -16.31 -14.00 -9.65
N TYR A 222 -15.04 -14.04 -10.09
CA TYR A 222 -14.60 -14.88 -11.22
C TYR A 222 -14.84 -16.38 -11.05
#